data_AF-A0A2N5Z1N9-F1
#
_entry.id   AF-A0A2N5Z1N9-F1
#
_cell.length_a   1.000
_cell.length_b   1.000
_cell.length_c   1.000
_cell.angle_alpha   90.00
_cell.angle_beta   90.00
_cell.angle_gamma   90.00
#
_symmetry.space_group_name_H-M   'P 1'
#
loop_
_entity.id
_entity.type
_entity.pdbx_description
1 polymer ?
#
loop_
_entity_poly.entity_id
_entity_poly.type
_entity_poly.pdbx_seq_one_letter_code
_entity_poly.pdbx_strand_id
1 'polypeptide(L)'
;MNFEYTEEQLMVQKTARDYAQRELKKDVIERDTKAEYPTEHVKNIAELGFFGILTSPDFGGVGMDNISYVMALEEISKVDSSVAVIMAVHNSLACYGIEKYGNNDQKAKYLPDLASGEKIGAFLLSEPEAGSDASYQKTTAEDKGDYYLLNGVKNWITSANTAGTYLVMAQTHPDKGHKGINAFIVDRNTEGISLGPHEDKMGMRSSDTHSVMFTDFKVPKENRIGEDGFGFKFAMKL
;
A
#
# COMPACT_ATOMS: atom_id res chain seq x y z
N MET A 1 18.33 29.74 -3.02
CA MET A 1 17.94 28.31 -2.91
C MET A 1 19.01 27.61 -2.11
N ASN A 2 18.64 26.77 -1.15
CA ASN A 2 19.58 25.91 -0.43
C ASN A 2 19.45 24.49 -1.02
N PHE A 3 20.57 23.91 -1.44
CA PHE A 3 20.64 22.56 -2.04
C PHE A 3 21.31 21.54 -1.11
N GLU A 4 21.70 21.96 0.09
CA GLU A 4 22.28 21.08 1.09
C GLU A 4 21.19 20.29 1.81
N TYR A 5 21.42 19.00 2.00
CA TYR A 5 20.57 18.15 2.83
C TYR A 5 20.83 18.40 4.32
N THR A 6 19.82 18.18 5.15
CA THR A 6 19.97 18.24 6.61
C THR A 6 20.76 17.03 7.11
N GLU A 7 21.32 17.13 8.33
CA GLU A 7 22.03 16.01 8.96
C GLU A 7 21.12 14.78 9.13
N GLU A 8 19.84 15.00 9.43
CA GLU A 8 18.82 13.96 9.56
C GLU A 8 18.56 13.24 8.22
N GLN A 9 18.39 14.01 7.13
CA GLN A 9 18.25 13.46 5.78
C GLN A 9 19.48 12.63 5.37
N LEU A 10 20.68 13.12 5.67
CA LEU A 10 21.93 12.39 5.40
C LEU A 10 22.06 11.11 6.24
N MET A 11 21.58 11.12 7.49
CA MET A 11 21.58 9.94 8.36
C MET A 11 20.63 8.86 7.84
N VAL A 12 19.42 9.24 7.41
CA VAL A 12 18.44 8.34 6.78
C VAL A 12 19.03 7.74 5.51
N GLN A 13 19.59 8.57 4.62
CA GLN A 13 20.25 8.10 3.39
C GLN A 13 21.36 7.10 3.70
N LYS A 14 22.25 7.42 4.64
CA LYS A 14 23.36 6.55 5.02
C LYS A 14 22.86 5.21 5.56
N THR A 15 21.84 5.22 6.41
CA THR A 15 21.25 4.01 6.99
C THR A 15 20.66 3.10 5.92
N ALA A 16 19.87 3.67 5.00
CA ALA A 16 19.30 2.93 3.87
C ALA A 16 20.39 2.36 2.94
N ARG A 17 21.41 3.16 2.61
CA ARG A 17 22.55 2.73 1.80
C ARG A 17 23.31 1.59 2.42
N ASP A 18 23.65 1.72 3.71
CA ASP A 18 24.44 0.73 4.43
C ASP A 18 23.68 -0.59 4.51
N TYR A 19 22.37 -0.56 4.80
CA TYR A 19 21.53 -1.76 4.79
C TYR A 19 21.43 -2.38 3.39
N ALA A 20 21.19 -1.58 2.35
CA ALA A 20 21.07 -2.08 0.98
C ALA A 20 22.36 -2.77 0.50
N GLN A 21 23.51 -2.14 0.73
CA GLN A 21 24.80 -2.71 0.29
C GLN A 21 25.23 -3.92 1.11
N ARG A 22 24.90 -3.96 2.41
CA ARG A 22 25.33 -5.05 3.30
C ARG A 22 24.39 -6.23 3.30
N GLU A 23 23.08 -6.01 3.23
CA GLU A 23 22.08 -7.05 3.42
C GLU A 23 21.39 -7.41 2.10
N LEU A 24 20.74 -6.46 1.41
CA LEU A 24 20.00 -6.74 0.17
C LEU A 24 20.88 -7.31 -0.94
N LYS A 25 22.11 -6.80 -1.07
CA LYS A 25 23.04 -7.21 -2.13
C LYS A 25 23.46 -8.68 -2.04
N LYS A 26 23.32 -9.31 -0.88
CA LYS A 26 23.76 -10.70 -0.65
C LYS A 26 22.93 -11.70 -1.47
N ASP A 27 21.64 -11.44 -1.64
CA ASP A 27 20.69 -12.44 -2.13
C ASP A 27 19.71 -11.91 -3.18
N VAL A 28 19.73 -10.60 -3.51
CA VAL A 28 18.76 -9.99 -4.44
C VAL A 28 18.64 -10.70 -5.79
N ILE A 29 19.76 -11.16 -6.37
CA ILE A 29 19.74 -11.89 -7.66
C ILE A 29 19.01 -13.22 -7.51
N GLU A 30 19.24 -13.94 -6.42
CA GLU A 30 18.62 -15.23 -6.16
C GLU A 30 17.12 -15.08 -5.91
N ARG A 31 16.73 -14.12 -5.05
CA ARG A 31 15.31 -13.84 -4.76
C ARG A 31 14.55 -13.42 -6.02
N ASP A 32 15.12 -12.52 -6.84
CA ASP A 32 14.45 -12.09 -8.08
C ASP A 32 14.32 -13.25 -9.08
N THR A 33 15.38 -14.05 -9.26
CA THR A 33 15.35 -15.24 -10.13
C THR A 33 14.26 -16.23 -9.71
N LYS A 34 14.10 -16.45 -8.40
CA LYS A 34 13.11 -17.39 -7.85
C LYS A 34 11.72 -16.77 -7.60
N ALA A 35 11.56 -15.47 -7.81
CA ALA A 35 10.37 -14.71 -7.43
C ALA A 35 9.99 -14.89 -5.95
N GLU A 36 11.00 -14.93 -5.07
CA GLU A 36 10.82 -15.16 -3.63
C GLU A 36 10.59 -13.85 -2.88
N TYR A 37 9.52 -13.79 -2.09
CA TYR A 37 9.20 -12.58 -1.32
C TYR A 37 10.27 -12.29 -0.25
N PRO A 38 10.75 -11.04 -0.12
CA PRO A 38 11.85 -10.69 0.76
C PRO A 38 11.41 -10.50 2.21
N THR A 39 10.78 -11.52 2.82
CA THR A 39 10.17 -11.46 4.17
C THR A 39 11.11 -10.89 5.22
N GLU A 40 12.33 -11.44 5.33
CA GLU A 40 13.30 -10.99 6.33
C GLU A 40 13.76 -9.56 6.07
N HIS A 41 13.90 -9.15 4.80
CA HIS A 41 14.29 -7.77 4.50
C HIS A 41 13.19 -6.77 4.79
N VAL A 42 11.93 -7.12 4.49
CA VAL A 42 10.75 -6.33 4.84
C VAL A 42 10.71 -6.12 6.35
N LYS A 43 10.87 -7.19 7.14
CA LYS A 43 10.93 -7.09 8.60
C LYS A 43 12.08 -6.19 9.07
N ASN A 44 13.29 -6.39 8.55
CA ASN A 44 14.45 -5.60 8.99
C ASN A 44 14.31 -4.11 8.65
N ILE A 45 13.78 -3.75 7.48
CA ILE A 45 13.57 -2.33 7.16
C ILE A 45 12.40 -1.72 7.95
N ALA A 46 11.43 -2.54 8.39
CA ALA A 46 10.42 -2.12 9.36
C ALA A 46 11.06 -1.74 10.69
N GLU A 47 11.97 -2.58 11.21
CA GLU A 47 12.72 -2.32 12.45
C GLU A 47 13.62 -1.06 12.34
N LEU A 48 14.07 -0.71 11.13
CA LEU A 48 14.77 0.56 10.84
C LEU A 48 13.83 1.77 10.73
N GLY A 49 12.52 1.58 10.82
CA GLY A 49 11.49 2.62 10.74
C GLY A 49 11.07 3.02 9.32
N PHE A 50 11.48 2.27 8.28
CA PHE A 50 11.23 2.67 6.89
C PHE A 50 9.80 2.44 6.41
N PHE A 51 8.99 1.62 7.09
CA PHE A 51 7.57 1.46 6.77
C PHE A 51 6.66 2.53 7.40
N GLY A 52 7.08 3.13 8.52
CA GLY A 52 6.41 4.28 9.15
C GLY A 52 7.12 5.60 8.94
N ILE A 53 8.01 5.73 7.94
CA ILE A 53 8.94 6.87 7.85
C ILE A 53 8.21 8.21 7.71
N LEU A 54 7.11 8.26 6.96
CA LEU A 54 6.29 9.46 6.79
C LEU A 54 5.20 9.62 7.86
N THR A 55 4.84 8.54 8.54
CA THR A 55 3.70 8.51 9.46
C THR A 55 3.98 9.29 10.73
N SER A 56 3.00 10.04 11.23
CA SER A 56 3.14 10.81 12.46
C SER A 56 3.59 9.93 13.65
N PRO A 57 4.49 10.44 14.52
CA PRO A 57 4.83 9.78 15.78
C PRO A 57 3.63 9.51 16.69
N ASP A 58 2.53 10.27 16.55
CA ASP A 58 1.28 10.03 17.29
C ASP A 58 0.68 8.63 16.99
N PHE A 59 1.04 8.04 15.85
CA PHE A 59 0.63 6.70 15.44
C PHE A 59 1.80 5.70 15.43
N GLY A 60 2.92 6.04 16.05
CA GLY A 60 4.10 5.18 16.11
C GLY A 60 5.01 5.21 14.86
N GLY A 61 4.81 6.18 13.97
CA GLY A 61 5.72 6.42 12.84
C GLY A 61 6.94 7.26 13.23
N VAL A 62 7.82 7.48 12.26
CA VAL A 62 9.06 8.25 12.47
C VAL A 62 8.81 9.76 12.27
N GLY A 63 7.82 10.14 11.46
CA GLY A 63 7.46 11.55 11.24
C GLY A 63 8.45 12.35 10.39
N MET A 64 9.19 11.68 9.50
CA MET A 64 10.19 12.30 8.63
C MET A 64 9.54 13.00 7.42
N ASP A 65 10.31 13.87 6.79
CA ASP A 65 9.88 14.57 5.57
C ASP A 65 9.96 13.69 4.30
N ASN A 66 9.33 14.18 3.23
CA ASN A 66 9.34 13.52 1.92
C ASN A 66 10.74 13.40 1.32
N ILE A 67 11.67 14.30 1.67
CA ILE A 67 13.04 14.24 1.13
C ILE A 67 13.76 13.03 1.74
N SER A 68 13.66 12.85 3.05
CA SER A 68 14.21 11.71 3.80
C SER A 68 13.63 10.39 3.29
N TYR A 69 12.31 10.33 3.10
CA TYR A 69 11.64 9.17 2.50
C TYR A 69 12.17 8.85 1.10
N VAL A 70 12.24 9.83 0.20
CA VAL A 70 12.74 9.62 -1.17
C VAL A 70 14.21 9.21 -1.16
N MET A 71 15.04 9.79 -0.29
CA MET A 71 16.46 9.41 -0.17
C MET A 71 16.61 7.97 0.31
N ALA A 72 15.82 7.52 1.29
CA ALA A 72 15.81 6.11 1.70
C ALA A 72 15.37 5.19 0.55
N LEU A 73 14.27 5.54 -0.11
CA LEU A 73 13.71 4.78 -1.23
C LEU A 73 14.71 4.66 -2.38
N GLU A 74 15.44 5.74 -2.70
CA GLU A 74 16.48 5.77 -3.73
C GLU A 74 17.61 4.79 -3.40
N GLU A 75 18.11 4.79 -2.17
CA GLU A 75 19.23 3.93 -1.75
C GLU A 75 18.85 2.44 -1.74
N ILE A 76 17.63 2.10 -1.32
CA ILE A 76 17.10 0.73 -1.41
C ILE A 76 16.97 0.32 -2.89
N SER A 77 16.39 1.21 -3.73
CA SER A 77 16.16 0.95 -5.16
C SER A 77 17.43 0.72 -5.97
N LYS A 78 18.58 1.27 -5.54
CA LYS A 78 19.89 1.02 -6.17
C LYS A 78 20.32 -0.45 -6.11
N VAL A 79 19.74 -1.23 -5.20
CA VAL A 79 20.08 -2.65 -5.02
C VAL A 79 18.90 -3.56 -5.29
N ASP A 80 17.73 -3.28 -4.69
CA ASP A 80 16.54 -4.14 -4.78
C ASP A 80 15.27 -3.31 -5.01
N SER A 81 14.84 -3.28 -6.27
CA SER A 81 13.63 -2.57 -6.68
C SER A 81 12.34 -3.22 -6.18
N SER A 82 12.36 -4.52 -5.81
CA SER A 82 11.19 -5.20 -5.24
C SER A 82 10.93 -4.71 -3.81
N VAL A 83 11.98 -4.65 -2.98
CA VAL A 83 11.86 -4.11 -1.61
C VAL A 83 11.46 -2.64 -1.65
N ALA A 84 12.02 -1.87 -2.59
CA ALA A 84 11.66 -0.47 -2.77
C ALA A 84 10.17 -0.28 -3.12
N VAL A 85 9.61 -1.05 -4.06
CA VAL A 85 8.20 -0.88 -4.43
C VAL A 85 7.24 -1.28 -3.30
N ILE A 86 7.59 -2.28 -2.49
CA ILE A 86 6.84 -2.64 -1.27
C ILE A 86 6.84 -1.48 -0.28
N MET A 87 8.02 -0.91 0.00
CA MET A 87 8.17 0.28 0.87
C MET A 87 7.38 1.48 0.33
N ALA A 88 7.40 1.69 -0.98
CA ALA A 88 6.72 2.82 -1.61
C ALA A 88 5.20 2.72 -1.51
N VAL A 89 4.62 1.60 -1.96
CA VAL A 89 3.17 1.36 -1.90
C VAL A 89 2.65 1.47 -0.48
N HIS A 90 3.38 0.89 0.49
CA HIS A 90 3.02 0.95 1.90
C HIS A 90 2.96 2.41 2.41
N ASN A 91 4.05 3.18 2.25
CA ASN A 91 4.12 4.52 2.82
C ASN A 91 3.19 5.51 2.11
N SER A 92 3.30 5.60 0.78
CA SER A 92 2.66 6.69 0.03
C SER A 92 1.20 6.43 -0.28
N LEU A 93 0.78 5.16 -0.42
CA LEU A 93 -0.59 4.84 -0.76
C LEU A 93 -1.39 4.40 0.46
N ALA A 94 -0.87 3.47 1.27
CA ALA A 94 -1.61 2.94 2.41
C ALA A 94 -1.55 3.87 3.63
N CYS A 95 -0.37 4.10 4.21
CA CYS A 95 -0.20 4.91 5.41
C CYS A 95 -0.69 6.34 5.21
N TYR A 96 -0.15 7.03 4.19
CA TYR A 96 -0.54 8.40 3.89
C TYR A 96 -2.04 8.52 3.58
N GLY A 97 -2.62 7.55 2.86
CA GLY A 97 -4.05 7.54 2.57
C GLY A 97 -4.92 7.53 3.83
N ILE A 98 -4.65 6.61 4.76
CA ILE A 98 -5.38 6.50 6.03
C ILE A 98 -5.12 7.73 6.91
N GLU A 99 -3.87 8.15 7.05
CA GLU A 99 -3.51 9.27 7.91
C GLU A 99 -4.10 10.59 7.43
N LYS A 100 -4.10 10.83 6.12
CA LYS A 100 -4.60 12.08 5.54
C LYS A 100 -6.12 12.16 5.54
N TYR A 101 -6.81 11.05 5.22
CA TYR A 101 -8.23 11.08 4.89
C TYR A 101 -9.11 10.20 5.79
N GLY A 102 -8.53 9.32 6.59
CA GLY A 102 -9.26 8.54 7.58
C GLY A 102 -9.83 9.42 8.70
N ASN A 103 -10.88 8.94 9.37
CA ASN A 103 -11.34 9.52 10.62
C ASN A 103 -10.44 9.08 11.80
N ASN A 104 -10.65 9.64 13.00
CA ASN A 104 -9.80 9.34 14.16
C ASN A 104 -9.80 7.85 14.53
N ASP A 105 -10.95 7.19 14.45
CA ASP A 105 -11.07 5.77 14.80
C ASP A 105 -10.32 4.88 13.80
N GLN A 106 -10.40 5.19 12.50
CA GLN A 106 -9.64 4.51 11.45
C GLN A 106 -8.14 4.70 11.64
N LYS A 107 -7.68 5.93 11.92
CA LYS A 107 -6.25 6.20 12.14
C LYS A 107 -5.73 5.43 13.36
N ALA A 108 -6.43 5.53 14.48
CA ALA A 108 -6.06 4.84 15.72
C ALA A 108 -6.06 3.31 15.56
N LYS A 109 -6.96 2.76 14.74
CA LYS A 109 -7.08 1.32 14.51
C LYS A 109 -6.00 0.77 13.57
N TYR A 110 -5.65 1.48 12.50
CA TYR A 110 -4.84 0.91 11.41
C TYR A 110 -3.41 1.42 11.35
N LEU A 111 -3.15 2.68 11.70
CA LEU A 111 -1.81 3.26 11.53
C LEU A 111 -0.74 2.66 12.45
N PRO A 112 -1.01 2.26 13.72
CA PRO A 112 0.04 1.67 14.56
C PRO A 112 0.65 0.38 13.96
N ASP A 113 -0.18 -0.54 13.49
CA ASP A 113 0.28 -1.80 12.87
C ASP A 113 1.02 -1.53 11.55
N LEU A 114 0.58 -0.52 10.79
CA LEU A 114 1.22 -0.14 9.53
C LEU A 114 2.57 0.56 9.77
N ALA A 115 2.60 1.56 10.64
CA ALA A 115 3.79 2.35 10.93
C ALA A 115 4.93 1.52 11.51
N SER A 116 4.61 0.53 12.34
CA SER A 116 5.58 -0.45 12.87
C SER A 116 6.04 -1.48 11.82
N GLY A 117 5.30 -1.61 10.71
CA GLY A 117 5.49 -2.65 9.70
C GLY A 117 5.04 -4.04 10.15
N GLU A 118 4.32 -4.18 11.27
CA GLU A 118 3.67 -5.44 11.67
C GLU A 118 2.70 -5.91 10.59
N LYS A 119 1.96 -4.97 9.99
CA LYS A 119 1.16 -5.20 8.79
C LYS A 119 1.69 -4.35 7.65
N ILE A 120 1.72 -4.93 6.47
CA ILE A 120 1.94 -4.17 5.23
C ILE A 120 0.59 -3.73 4.64
N GLY A 121 0.58 -2.55 4.01
CA GLY A 121 -0.57 -2.02 3.30
C GLY A 121 -0.47 -2.24 1.79
N ALA A 122 -1.61 -2.51 1.13
CA ALA A 122 -1.73 -2.56 -0.32
C ALA A 122 -2.85 -1.63 -0.83
N PHE A 123 -2.74 -1.23 -2.10
CA PHE A 123 -3.66 -0.28 -2.73
C PHE A 123 -4.31 -0.91 -3.96
N LEU A 124 -5.65 -0.95 -3.97
CA LEU A 124 -6.45 -1.71 -4.91
C LEU A 124 -7.37 -0.79 -5.72
N LEU A 125 -6.83 -0.29 -6.83
CA LEU A 125 -7.54 0.57 -7.78
C LEU A 125 -7.78 -0.14 -9.11
N SER A 126 -6.70 -0.58 -9.76
CA SER A 126 -6.74 -1.13 -11.11
C SER A 126 -7.54 -2.42 -11.21
N GLU A 127 -8.17 -2.62 -12.36
CA GLU A 127 -8.97 -3.78 -12.71
C GLU A 127 -8.57 -4.29 -14.10
N PRO A 128 -8.95 -5.53 -14.50
CA PRO A 128 -8.62 -6.05 -15.83
C PRO A 128 -9.05 -5.11 -16.98
N GLU A 129 -10.20 -4.46 -16.86
CA GLU A 129 -10.74 -3.53 -17.85
C GLU A 129 -10.47 -2.04 -17.52
N ALA A 130 -9.83 -1.73 -16.39
CA ALA A 130 -9.61 -0.36 -15.91
C ALA A 130 -8.19 -0.17 -15.35
N GLY A 131 -7.26 0.23 -16.23
CA GLY A 131 -5.90 0.66 -15.88
C GLY A 131 -5.78 2.19 -15.95
N SER A 132 -5.35 2.71 -17.11
CA SER A 132 -5.21 4.17 -17.32
C SER A 132 -6.53 4.93 -17.17
N ASP A 133 -7.64 4.35 -17.63
CA ASP A 133 -8.98 4.84 -17.29
C ASP A 133 -9.44 4.25 -15.96
N ALA A 134 -8.82 4.70 -14.88
CA ALA A 134 -9.11 4.24 -13.53
C ALA A 134 -10.54 4.60 -13.06
N SER A 135 -11.28 5.42 -13.81
CA SER A 135 -12.65 5.82 -13.49
C SER A 135 -13.70 4.77 -13.88
N TYR A 136 -13.36 3.87 -14.81
CA TYR A 136 -14.27 2.87 -15.36
C TYR A 136 -14.30 1.56 -14.53
N GLN A 137 -14.49 1.71 -13.22
CA GLN A 137 -14.49 0.61 -12.25
C GLN A 137 -15.74 -0.29 -12.39
N LYS A 138 -15.54 -1.61 -12.31
CA LYS A 138 -16.53 -2.69 -12.31
C LYS A 138 -16.68 -3.36 -10.95
N THR A 139 -15.68 -3.31 -10.06
CA THR A 139 -15.87 -3.75 -8.68
C THR A 139 -16.94 -2.90 -8.03
N THR A 140 -17.94 -3.54 -7.45
CA THR A 140 -19.11 -2.89 -6.81
C THR A 140 -19.04 -2.99 -5.31
N ALA A 141 -19.60 -2.00 -4.60
CA ALA A 141 -19.93 -2.07 -3.18
C ALA A 141 -21.40 -1.67 -2.99
N GLU A 142 -22.29 -2.64 -2.83
CA GLU A 142 -23.71 -2.37 -2.62
C GLU A 142 -23.98 -2.02 -1.15
N ASP A 143 -24.68 -0.92 -0.89
CA ASP A 143 -25.06 -0.54 0.47
C ASP A 143 -26.14 -1.49 1.03
N LYS A 144 -25.82 -2.20 2.12
CA LYS A 144 -26.75 -3.10 2.83
C LYS A 144 -27.15 -2.57 4.20
N GLY A 145 -26.86 -1.30 4.51
CA GLY A 145 -27.16 -0.65 5.79
C GLY A 145 -25.93 -0.55 6.67
N ASP A 146 -25.64 -1.58 7.45
CA ASP A 146 -24.49 -1.66 8.37
C ASP A 146 -23.18 -2.10 7.71
N TYR A 147 -23.24 -2.60 6.47
CA TYR A 147 -22.07 -2.95 5.67
C TYR A 147 -22.29 -2.66 4.17
N TYR A 148 -21.21 -2.68 3.41
CA TYR A 148 -21.21 -2.74 1.95
C TYR A 148 -20.90 -4.17 1.49
N LEU A 149 -21.69 -4.69 0.54
CA LEU A 149 -21.43 -5.96 -0.12
C LEU A 149 -20.53 -5.73 -1.34
N LEU A 150 -19.27 -6.11 -1.21
CA LEU A 150 -18.22 -5.92 -2.21
C LEU A 150 -18.10 -7.14 -3.12
N ASN A 151 -18.14 -6.92 -4.43
CA ASN A 151 -18.00 -7.95 -5.45
C ASN A 151 -17.19 -7.42 -6.64
N GLY A 152 -16.18 -8.16 -7.08
CA GLY A 152 -15.38 -7.79 -8.24
C GLY A 152 -13.96 -8.33 -8.23
N VAL A 153 -13.16 -7.83 -9.16
CA VAL A 153 -11.76 -8.24 -9.36
C VAL A 153 -10.89 -7.00 -9.46
N LYS A 154 -9.84 -6.98 -8.65
CA LYS A 154 -8.74 -6.04 -8.72
C LYS A 154 -7.53 -6.73 -9.33
N ASN A 155 -6.74 -5.99 -10.11
CA ASN A 155 -5.62 -6.55 -10.83
C ASN A 155 -4.34 -5.73 -10.62
N TRP A 156 -3.19 -6.39 -10.74
CA TRP A 156 -1.86 -5.80 -10.55
C TRP A 156 -1.59 -5.30 -9.13
N ILE A 157 -2.09 -6.00 -8.13
CA ILE A 157 -2.03 -5.54 -6.74
C ILE A 157 -0.68 -5.91 -6.13
N THR A 158 0.16 -4.92 -5.94
CA THR A 158 1.45 -5.05 -5.23
C THR A 158 1.19 -5.37 -3.76
N SER A 159 1.94 -6.34 -3.21
CA SER A 159 1.77 -6.84 -1.84
C SER A 159 0.39 -7.47 -1.59
N ALA A 160 -0.32 -7.93 -2.62
CA ALA A 160 -1.62 -8.57 -2.44
C ALA A 160 -1.56 -9.76 -1.47
N ASN A 161 -0.63 -10.69 -1.65
CA ASN A 161 -0.55 -11.85 -0.81
C ASN A 161 -0.09 -11.52 0.62
N THR A 162 0.83 -10.56 0.76
CA THR A 162 1.56 -10.31 2.01
C THR A 162 1.01 -9.16 2.86
N ALA A 163 0.28 -8.22 2.27
CA ALA A 163 -0.33 -7.12 3.02
C ALA A 163 -1.46 -7.60 3.93
N GLY A 164 -1.52 -7.05 5.14
CA GLY A 164 -2.62 -7.28 6.09
C GLY A 164 -3.77 -6.29 5.89
N THR A 165 -3.49 -5.10 5.38
CA THR A 165 -4.49 -4.03 5.18
C THR A 165 -4.57 -3.63 3.71
N TYR A 166 -5.78 -3.58 3.17
CA TYR A 166 -6.06 -3.13 1.81
C TYR A 166 -6.83 -1.82 1.81
N LEU A 167 -6.47 -0.92 0.89
CA LEU A 167 -7.31 0.21 0.51
C LEU A 167 -7.95 -0.07 -0.84
N VAL A 168 -9.25 -0.33 -0.85
CA VAL A 168 -9.99 -0.79 -2.03
C VAL A 168 -10.90 0.29 -2.57
N MET A 169 -10.77 0.60 -3.86
CA MET A 169 -11.70 1.48 -4.56
C MET A 169 -12.80 0.66 -5.20
N ALA A 170 -14.06 1.01 -4.97
CA ALA A 170 -15.19 0.30 -5.58
C ALA A 170 -16.35 1.24 -5.87
N GLN A 171 -17.13 0.88 -6.88
CA GLN A 171 -18.27 1.63 -7.37
C GLN A 171 -19.51 1.37 -6.49
N THR A 172 -20.06 2.42 -5.89
CA THR A 172 -21.32 2.33 -5.13
C THR A 172 -22.50 2.95 -5.89
N HIS A 173 -22.23 3.88 -6.81
CA HIS A 173 -23.25 4.57 -7.62
C HIS A 173 -22.83 4.61 -9.10
N PRO A 174 -23.03 3.52 -9.87
CA PRO A 174 -22.57 3.43 -11.26
C PRO A 174 -23.05 4.58 -12.16
N ASP A 175 -24.25 5.10 -11.91
CA ASP A 175 -24.87 6.23 -12.61
C ASP A 175 -24.12 7.56 -12.42
N LYS A 176 -23.33 7.69 -11.34
CA LYS A 176 -22.52 8.88 -11.03
C LYS A 176 -21.08 8.79 -11.56
N GLY A 177 -20.72 7.71 -12.24
CA GLY A 177 -19.38 7.49 -12.78
C GLY A 177 -18.30 7.61 -11.71
N HIS A 178 -17.26 8.43 -11.93
CA HIS A 178 -16.16 8.60 -10.98
C HIS A 178 -16.60 9.18 -9.61
N LYS A 179 -17.73 9.89 -9.56
CA LYS A 179 -18.30 10.42 -8.29
C LYS A 179 -19.09 9.38 -7.52
N GLY A 180 -19.26 8.18 -8.05
CA GLY A 180 -19.85 7.04 -7.36
C GLY A 180 -18.83 6.10 -6.74
N ILE A 181 -17.53 6.33 -6.97
CA ILE A 181 -16.47 5.46 -6.43
C ILE A 181 -16.20 5.84 -4.98
N ASN A 182 -16.13 4.85 -4.10
CA ASN A 182 -15.73 4.99 -2.70
C ASN A 182 -14.43 4.23 -2.41
N ALA A 183 -13.75 4.63 -1.34
CA ALA A 183 -12.54 3.98 -0.83
C ALA A 183 -12.85 3.27 0.50
N PHE A 184 -12.34 2.06 0.66
CA PHE A 184 -12.63 1.17 1.78
C PHE A 184 -11.35 0.60 2.39
N ILE A 185 -11.28 0.55 3.72
CA ILE A 185 -10.23 -0.19 4.44
C ILE A 185 -10.71 -1.63 4.63
N VAL A 186 -9.91 -2.60 4.21
CA VAL A 186 -10.26 -4.02 4.27
C VAL A 186 -9.12 -4.81 4.91
N ASP A 187 -9.46 -5.74 5.81
CA ASP A 187 -8.49 -6.71 6.33
C ASP A 187 -8.43 -7.91 5.37
N ARG A 188 -7.23 -8.14 4.82
CA ARG A 188 -6.94 -9.17 3.82
C ARG A 188 -7.26 -10.58 4.29
N ASN A 189 -7.27 -10.84 5.59
CA ASN A 189 -7.54 -12.17 6.17
C ASN A 189 -9.02 -12.43 6.44
N THR A 190 -9.90 -11.51 6.06
CA THR A 190 -11.36 -11.70 6.19
C THR A 190 -11.87 -12.63 5.08
N GLU A 191 -12.82 -13.51 5.43
CA GLU A 191 -13.48 -14.42 4.48
C GLU A 191 -14.16 -13.64 3.33
N GLY A 192 -14.13 -14.21 2.12
CA GLY A 192 -14.68 -13.59 0.91
C GLY A 192 -13.64 -12.91 0.02
N ILE A 193 -12.35 -13.00 0.38
CA ILE A 193 -11.21 -12.57 -0.44
C ILE A 193 -10.46 -13.79 -0.94
N SER A 194 -10.14 -13.81 -2.24
CA SER A 194 -9.25 -14.81 -2.83
C SER A 194 -8.24 -14.14 -3.76
N LEU A 195 -7.11 -14.83 -3.97
CA LEU A 195 -6.00 -14.31 -4.78
C LEU A 195 -5.84 -15.15 -6.04
N GLY A 196 -5.50 -14.48 -7.14
CA GLY A 196 -4.95 -15.12 -8.32
C GLY A 196 -3.54 -15.66 -8.06
N PRO A 197 -2.94 -16.38 -9.03
CA PRO A 197 -1.54 -16.75 -8.95
C PRO A 197 -0.64 -15.51 -8.84
N HIS A 198 0.58 -15.69 -8.34
CA HIS A 198 1.60 -14.64 -8.41
C HIS A 198 1.94 -14.38 -9.88
N GLU A 199 1.84 -13.13 -10.30
CA GLU A 199 2.14 -12.73 -11.68
C GLU A 199 3.62 -12.97 -12.01
N ASP A 200 3.88 -13.71 -13.10
CA ASP A 200 5.22 -13.90 -13.65
C ASP A 200 5.63 -12.65 -14.46
N LYS A 201 6.43 -11.80 -13.81
CA LYS A 201 6.79 -10.47 -14.30
C LYS A 201 8.19 -10.45 -14.91
N MET A 202 8.42 -9.48 -15.79
CA MET A 202 9.75 -9.18 -16.36
C MET A 202 10.77 -8.77 -15.29
N GLY A 203 10.35 -8.13 -14.21
CA GLY A 203 11.21 -7.64 -13.13
C GLY A 203 10.42 -7.35 -11.86
N MET A 204 11.12 -6.89 -10.82
CA MET A 204 10.56 -6.75 -9.45
C MET A 204 9.88 -8.05 -9.00
N ARG A 205 10.50 -9.19 -9.32
CA ARG A 205 9.84 -10.51 -9.21
C ARG A 205 9.64 -10.92 -7.75
N SER A 206 10.50 -10.45 -6.86
CA SER A 206 10.40 -10.64 -5.40
C SER A 206 9.27 -9.82 -4.77
N SER A 207 8.67 -8.86 -5.48
CA SER A 207 7.42 -8.23 -5.03
C SER A 207 6.26 -9.12 -5.45
N ASP A 208 5.47 -9.57 -4.48
CA ASP A 208 4.25 -10.29 -4.80
C ASP A 208 3.25 -9.35 -5.49
N THR A 209 2.61 -9.87 -6.54
CA THR A 209 1.65 -9.14 -7.36
C THR A 209 0.60 -10.12 -7.80
N HIS A 210 -0.65 -9.84 -7.48
CA HIS A 210 -1.75 -10.76 -7.75
C HIS A 210 -2.98 -9.99 -8.24
N SER A 211 -3.87 -10.71 -8.91
CA SER A 211 -5.29 -10.35 -8.91
C SER A 211 -5.90 -10.64 -7.53
N VAL A 212 -6.84 -9.81 -7.10
CA VAL A 212 -7.60 -9.96 -5.85
C VAL A 212 -9.08 -9.99 -6.19
N MET A 213 -9.76 -11.08 -5.83
CA MET A 213 -11.18 -11.28 -6.09
C MET A 213 -11.98 -11.18 -4.79
N PHE A 214 -13.08 -10.43 -4.85
CA PHE A 214 -14.04 -10.28 -3.78
C PHE A 214 -15.34 -11.00 -4.16
N THR A 215 -15.83 -11.88 -3.29
CA THR A 215 -17.09 -12.60 -3.48
C THR A 215 -17.95 -12.45 -2.24
N ASP A 216 -19.05 -11.72 -2.38
CA ASP A 216 -19.98 -11.37 -1.30
C ASP A 216 -19.29 -10.86 -0.03
N PHE A 217 -18.22 -10.10 -0.24
CA PHE A 217 -17.36 -9.62 0.83
C PHE A 217 -18.03 -8.49 1.61
N LYS A 218 -18.16 -8.64 2.92
CA LYS A 218 -18.83 -7.63 3.76
C LYS A 218 -17.81 -6.64 4.34
N VAL A 219 -17.88 -5.40 3.87
CA VAL A 219 -17.08 -4.29 4.42
C VAL A 219 -17.93 -3.52 5.42
N PRO A 220 -17.54 -3.42 6.71
CA PRO A 220 -18.28 -2.60 7.68
C PRO A 220 -18.43 -1.13 7.22
N LYS A 221 -19.55 -0.49 7.54
CA LYS A 221 -19.86 0.88 7.09
C LYS A 221 -18.78 1.88 7.52
N GLU A 222 -18.25 1.71 8.72
CA GLU A 222 -17.22 2.53 9.35
C GLU A 222 -15.86 2.42 8.65
N ASN A 223 -15.65 1.44 7.78
CA ASN A 223 -14.42 1.26 7.03
C ASN A 223 -14.37 2.08 5.73
N ARG A 224 -15.43 2.83 5.40
CA ARG A 224 -15.42 3.75 4.26
C ARG A 224 -14.62 5.02 4.61
N ILE A 225 -13.67 5.40 3.77
CA ILE A 225 -12.86 6.61 3.95
C ILE A 225 -13.57 7.82 3.35
N GLY A 226 -13.70 8.89 4.14
CA GLY A 226 -14.24 10.17 3.70
C GLY A 226 -15.75 10.16 3.42
N GLU A 227 -16.22 11.10 2.60
CA GLU A 227 -17.63 11.27 2.23
C GLU A 227 -18.06 10.35 1.07
N ASP A 228 -19.35 10.09 0.91
CA ASP A 228 -19.86 9.20 -0.14
C ASP A 228 -19.45 9.72 -1.53
N GLY A 229 -18.83 8.86 -2.35
CA GLY A 229 -18.30 9.22 -3.67
C GLY A 229 -16.89 9.83 -3.66
N PHE A 230 -16.20 9.79 -2.52
CA PHE A 230 -14.86 10.39 -2.37
C PHE A 230 -13.72 9.52 -2.95
N GLY A 231 -13.96 8.24 -3.25
CA GLY A 231 -12.92 7.25 -3.57
C GLY A 231 -12.06 7.57 -4.79
N PHE A 232 -12.62 8.11 -5.88
CA PHE A 232 -11.80 8.51 -7.03
C PHE A 232 -10.91 9.71 -6.70
N LYS A 233 -11.44 10.71 -5.99
CA LYS A 233 -10.68 11.87 -5.54
C LYS A 233 -9.61 11.49 -4.52
N PHE A 234 -9.90 10.52 -3.66
CA PHE A 234 -8.93 9.91 -2.77
C PHE A 234 -7.77 9.33 -3.58
N ALA A 235 -8.04 8.44 -4.53
CA ALA A 235 -7.00 7.80 -5.34
C ALA A 235 -6.12 8.78 -6.14
N MET A 236 -6.70 9.87 -6.67
CA MET A 236 -5.95 10.87 -7.45
C MET A 236 -5.13 11.86 -6.61
N LYS A 237 -5.27 11.84 -5.28
CA LYS A 237 -4.56 12.74 -4.36
C LYS A 237 -3.44 12.08 -3.56
N LEU A 238 -3.25 10.77 -3.74
CA LEU A 238 -2.14 10.02 -3.17
C LEU A 238 -0.93 10.08 -4.09
#